data_AF-R6HKU3-F1
#
_entry.id   AF-R6HKU3-F1
#
_cell.length_a   1.000
_cell.length_b   1.000
_cell.length_c   1.000
_cell.angle_alpha   90.00
_cell.angle_beta   90.00
_cell.angle_gamma   90.00
#
_symmetry.space_group_name_H-M   'P 1'
#
loop_
_entity.id
_entity.type
_entity.pdbx_description
1 polymer ?
#
loop_
_entity_poly.entity_id
_entity_poly.type
_entity_poly.pdbx_seq_one_letter_code
_entity_poly.pdbx_strand_id
1 'polypeptide(L)'
;MSGFHSLVSSGTSSKTVSNEKDMLFIGYGSMLIESILAVVSLIVVGAAATGGVMPKGTPFQIFAGAVGGFMGMFGLSAHVATCVITMCVSALALTTLDSVGRIGRMCFQELFTSGKPEEMSGLQKVLTNKYFATVITLFFGYLLCLGGYMNVWPLFGAANQLCAALVFISLSVFLKVTGRQGWMLYVPMGFMFAATMSALAMSIYGIVNKLVTGAPFGMLTDGLQLVVAIALIILALLIATNGLKTLCGSKAGSKNETANA
;
A
#
# COMPACT_ATOMS: atom_id res chain seq x y z
N MET A 1 0.18 -1.62 -10.34
CA MET A 1 1.10 -2.26 -9.39
C MET A 1 0.66 -1.91 -7.98
N SER A 2 0.60 -2.91 -7.09
CA SER A 2 0.30 -2.71 -5.66
C SER A 2 1.56 -3.00 -4.85
N GLY A 3 2.11 -1.98 -4.19
CA GLY A 3 3.28 -2.14 -3.33
C GLY A 3 2.97 -3.02 -2.13
N PHE A 4 1.79 -2.86 -1.53
CA PHE A 4 1.32 -3.67 -0.42
C PHE A 4 1.15 -5.14 -0.81
N HIS A 5 0.50 -5.46 -1.94
CA HIS A 5 0.39 -6.85 -2.41
C HIS A 5 1.77 -7.46 -2.67
N SER A 6 2.73 -6.67 -3.18
CA SER A 6 4.09 -7.14 -3.41
C SER A 6 4.84 -7.43 -2.10
N LEU A 7 4.66 -6.60 -1.07
CA LEU A 7 5.23 -6.82 0.27
C LEU A 7 4.62 -8.02 0.98
N VAL A 8 3.30 -8.20 0.90
CA VAL A 8 2.62 -9.36 1.51
C VAL A 8 2.98 -10.65 0.77
N SER A 9 2.98 -10.61 -0.56
CA SER A 9 3.28 -11.77 -1.42
C SER A 9 4.72 -12.23 -1.29
N SER A 10 5.68 -11.35 -0.99
CA SER A 10 7.08 -11.75 -0.80
C SER A 10 7.32 -12.56 0.47
N GLY A 11 6.45 -12.41 1.48
CA GLY A 11 6.51 -13.16 2.74
C GLY A 11 5.63 -14.40 2.80
N THR A 12 4.57 -14.46 1.97
CA THR A 12 3.55 -15.52 1.99
C THR A 12 3.56 -16.32 0.68
N SER A 13 2.97 -15.79 -0.39
CA SER A 13 2.79 -16.50 -1.66
C SER A 13 4.09 -17.07 -2.22
N SER A 14 5.19 -16.30 -2.20
CA SER A 14 6.52 -16.74 -2.66
C SER A 14 7.04 -18.00 -1.97
N LYS A 15 6.65 -18.24 -0.71
CA LYS A 15 7.05 -19.40 0.10
C LYS A 15 6.08 -20.57 -0.02
N THR A 16 4.89 -20.34 -0.58
CA THR A 16 3.86 -21.36 -0.81
C THR A 16 3.90 -21.95 -2.22
N VAL A 17 4.66 -21.35 -3.13
CA VAL A 17 4.84 -21.84 -4.50
C VAL A 17 6.02 -22.82 -4.54
N SER A 18 5.75 -24.07 -4.94
CA SER A 18 6.74 -25.15 -4.95
C SER A 18 7.64 -25.15 -6.18
N ASN A 19 7.17 -24.57 -7.31
CA ASN A 19 7.94 -24.50 -8.55
C ASN A 19 7.68 -23.19 -9.33
N GLU A 20 8.66 -22.75 -10.11
CA GLU A 20 8.58 -21.50 -10.89
C GLU A 20 7.49 -21.54 -11.98
N LYS A 21 7.07 -22.73 -12.44
CA LYS A 21 6.01 -22.86 -13.47
C LYS A 21 4.64 -22.46 -12.94
N ASP A 22 4.36 -22.71 -11.66
CA ASP A 22 3.11 -22.34 -11.00
C ASP A 22 3.03 -20.83 -10.68
N MET A 23 4.18 -20.14 -10.63
CA MET A 23 4.23 -18.69 -10.37
C MET A 23 3.51 -17.87 -11.45
N LEU A 24 3.52 -18.32 -12.70
CA LEU A 24 2.90 -17.59 -13.81
C LEU A 24 1.38 -17.49 -13.64
N PHE A 25 0.71 -18.58 -13.34
CA PHE A 25 -0.75 -18.57 -13.14
C PHE A 25 -1.14 -17.79 -11.88
N ILE A 26 -0.44 -18.03 -10.77
CA ILE A 26 -0.75 -17.41 -9.47
C ILE A 26 -0.43 -15.92 -9.47
N GLY A 27 0.74 -15.52 -9.96
CA GLY A 27 1.18 -14.13 -9.96
C GLY A 27 0.57 -13.32 -11.11
N TYR A 28 0.83 -13.73 -12.35
CA TYR A 28 0.41 -12.96 -13.52
C TYR A 28 -1.11 -13.05 -13.76
N GLY A 29 -1.68 -14.26 -13.67
CA GLY A 29 -3.12 -14.47 -13.89
C GLY A 29 -3.99 -13.71 -12.90
N SER A 30 -3.66 -13.74 -11.62
CA SER A 30 -4.42 -12.99 -10.59
C SER A 30 -4.30 -11.47 -10.75
N MET A 31 -3.12 -10.95 -11.09
CA MET A 31 -2.90 -9.51 -11.29
C MET A 31 -3.62 -8.98 -12.54
N LEU A 32 -3.80 -9.78 -13.59
CA LEU A 32 -4.65 -9.39 -14.73
C LEU A 32 -6.11 -9.24 -14.32
N ILE A 33 -6.64 -10.16 -13.50
CA ILE A 33 -8.01 -10.08 -13.00
C ILE A 33 -8.19 -8.85 -12.10
N GLU A 34 -7.23 -8.56 -11.22
CA GLU A 34 -7.23 -7.34 -10.39
C GLU A 34 -7.19 -6.07 -11.25
N SER A 35 -6.43 -6.07 -12.34
CA SER A 35 -6.36 -4.95 -13.29
C SER A 35 -7.68 -4.73 -14.03
N ILE A 36 -8.34 -5.81 -14.47
CA ILE A 36 -9.68 -5.75 -15.06
C ILE A 36 -10.68 -5.20 -14.03
N LEU A 37 -10.64 -5.69 -12.79
CA LEU A 37 -11.51 -5.20 -11.72
C LEU A 37 -11.28 -3.70 -11.45
N ALA A 38 -10.04 -3.22 -11.49
CA ALA A 38 -9.71 -1.81 -11.31
C ALA A 38 -10.30 -0.94 -12.44
N VAL A 39 -10.19 -1.38 -13.70
CA VAL A 39 -10.78 -0.68 -14.85
C VAL A 39 -12.31 -0.66 -14.75
N VAL A 40 -12.93 -1.80 -14.44
CA VAL A 40 -14.38 -1.90 -14.24
C VAL A 40 -14.83 -0.98 -13.10
N SER A 41 -14.11 -0.95 -11.98
CA SER A 41 -14.43 -0.06 -10.87
C SER A 41 -14.38 1.41 -11.27
N LEU A 42 -13.40 1.80 -12.10
CA LEU A 42 -13.28 3.18 -12.60
C LEU A 42 -14.44 3.53 -13.54
N ILE A 43 -14.84 2.62 -14.43
CA ILE A 43 -16.03 2.78 -15.29
C ILE A 43 -17.30 2.93 -14.45
N VAL A 44 -17.49 2.07 -13.45
CA VAL A 44 -18.65 2.09 -12.56
C VAL A 44 -18.73 3.39 -11.78
N VAL A 45 -17.61 3.86 -11.20
CA VAL A 45 -17.57 5.16 -10.50
C VAL A 45 -17.86 6.31 -11.46
N GLY A 46 -17.30 6.28 -12.67
CA GLY A 46 -17.58 7.29 -13.71
C GLY A 46 -19.04 7.31 -14.14
N ALA A 47 -19.68 6.15 -14.25
CA ALA A 47 -21.10 6.02 -14.60
C ALA A 47 -22.05 6.35 -13.43
N ALA A 48 -21.64 6.09 -12.19
CA ALA A 48 -22.42 6.36 -10.99
C ALA A 48 -22.38 7.84 -10.57
N ALA A 49 -21.46 8.64 -11.12
CA ALA A 49 -21.40 10.08 -10.88
C ALA A 49 -22.53 10.80 -11.63
N THR A 50 -23.61 11.14 -10.92
CA THR A 50 -24.71 11.92 -11.47
C THR A 50 -24.40 13.42 -11.37
N GLY A 51 -24.39 14.14 -12.50
CA GLY A 51 -24.17 15.60 -12.51
C GLY A 51 -22.77 16.04 -12.03
N GLY A 52 -21.76 15.18 -12.15
CA GLY A 52 -20.39 15.46 -11.69
C GLY A 52 -20.18 15.33 -10.18
N VAL A 53 -21.19 14.89 -9.43
CA VAL A 53 -21.11 14.71 -7.98
C VAL A 53 -20.99 13.22 -7.66
N MET A 54 -19.96 12.85 -6.88
CA MET A 54 -19.81 11.49 -6.40
C MET A 54 -20.92 11.12 -5.40
N PRO A 55 -21.39 9.86 -5.39
CA PRO A 55 -22.40 9.40 -4.44
C PRO A 55 -21.92 9.61 -2.99
N LYS A 56 -22.84 10.07 -2.13
CA LYS A 56 -22.56 10.32 -0.71
C LYS A 56 -22.50 8.99 0.06
N GLY A 57 -21.44 8.80 0.83
CA GLY A 57 -21.26 7.63 1.69
C GLY A 57 -19.83 7.09 1.62
N THR A 58 -19.54 6.10 2.44
CA THR A 58 -18.27 5.35 2.33
C THR A 58 -18.30 4.42 1.10
N PRO A 59 -17.16 4.06 0.51
CA PRO A 59 -17.11 3.09 -0.58
C PRO A 59 -17.85 1.79 -0.26
N PHE A 60 -17.80 1.34 0.99
CA PHE A 60 -18.49 0.14 1.46
C PHE A 60 -20.02 0.28 1.43
N GLN A 61 -20.55 1.43 1.82
CA GLN A 61 -21.99 1.71 1.77
C GLN A 61 -22.48 1.79 0.32
N ILE A 62 -21.74 2.48 -0.53
CA ILE A 62 -22.08 2.62 -1.96
C ILE A 62 -22.07 1.25 -2.64
N PHE A 63 -21.03 0.45 -2.40
CA PHE A 63 -20.92 -0.90 -2.95
C PHE A 63 -22.05 -1.81 -2.45
N ALA A 64 -22.29 -1.87 -1.14
CA ALA A 64 -23.33 -2.72 -0.58
C ALA A 64 -24.74 -2.32 -1.05
N GLY A 65 -25.01 -1.01 -1.15
CA GLY A 65 -26.26 -0.49 -1.68
C GLY A 65 -26.46 -0.80 -3.16
N ALA A 66 -25.40 -0.69 -3.97
CA ALA A 66 -25.46 -1.02 -5.40
C ALA A 66 -25.73 -2.52 -5.63
N VAL A 67 -25.02 -3.39 -4.91
CA VAL A 67 -25.26 -4.85 -5.00
C VAL A 67 -26.65 -5.18 -4.46
N GLY A 68 -27.08 -4.57 -3.35
CA GLY A 68 -28.41 -4.76 -2.80
C GLY A 68 -29.53 -4.36 -3.76
N GLY A 69 -29.38 -3.23 -4.46
CA GLY A 69 -30.30 -2.79 -5.51
C GLY A 69 -30.34 -3.73 -6.71
N PHE A 70 -29.17 -4.21 -7.17
CA PHE A 70 -29.08 -5.20 -8.24
C PHE A 70 -29.76 -6.52 -7.87
N MET A 71 -29.52 -7.04 -6.65
CA MET A 71 -30.19 -8.23 -6.14
C MET A 71 -31.70 -8.02 -6.00
N GLY A 72 -32.13 -6.78 -5.74
CA GLY A 72 -33.53 -6.36 -5.79
C GLY A 72 -34.23 -6.70 -7.11
N MET A 73 -33.52 -6.61 -8.23
CA MET A 73 -34.07 -6.96 -9.55
C MET A 73 -34.35 -8.46 -9.71
N PHE A 74 -33.67 -9.31 -8.93
CA PHE A 74 -33.90 -10.75 -8.91
C PHE A 74 -34.99 -11.17 -7.91
N GLY A 75 -35.75 -10.21 -7.36
CA GLY A 75 -36.84 -10.46 -6.43
C GLY A 75 -36.39 -10.61 -4.96
N LEU A 76 -35.12 -10.36 -4.64
CA LEU A 76 -34.65 -10.35 -3.26
C LEU A 76 -34.96 -9.01 -2.59
N SER A 77 -35.20 -9.03 -1.28
CA SER A 77 -35.33 -7.77 -0.52
C SER A 77 -34.01 -7.00 -0.58
N ALA A 78 -34.04 -5.79 -1.14
CA ALA A 78 -32.87 -4.91 -1.23
C ALA A 78 -32.27 -4.62 0.16
N HIS A 79 -33.12 -4.56 1.20
CA HIS A 79 -32.66 -4.40 2.58
C HIS A 79 -31.83 -5.60 3.05
N VAL A 80 -32.35 -6.82 2.86
CA VAL A 80 -31.66 -8.06 3.25
C VAL A 80 -30.36 -8.22 2.46
N ALA A 81 -30.40 -7.99 1.14
CA ALA A 81 -29.23 -8.08 0.29
C ALA A 81 -28.15 -7.06 0.70
N THR A 82 -28.53 -5.81 0.96
CA THR A 82 -27.58 -4.79 1.44
C THR A 82 -26.99 -5.18 2.79
N CYS A 83 -27.80 -5.64 3.75
CA CYS A 83 -27.32 -6.07 5.07
C CYS A 83 -26.29 -7.22 4.96
N VAL A 84 -26.59 -8.25 4.16
CA VAL A 84 -25.69 -9.39 3.96
C VAL A 84 -24.38 -8.94 3.31
N ILE A 85 -24.44 -8.14 2.26
CA ILE A 85 -23.23 -7.65 1.58
C ILE A 85 -22.42 -6.73 2.49
N THR A 86 -23.05 -5.83 3.24
CA THR A 86 -22.36 -5.01 4.25
C THR A 86 -21.66 -5.89 5.27
N MET A 87 -22.31 -6.93 5.80
CA MET A 87 -21.70 -7.85 6.75
C MET A 87 -20.47 -8.57 6.15
N CYS A 88 -20.59 -9.09 4.92
CA CYS A 88 -19.47 -9.75 4.23
C CYS A 88 -18.27 -8.80 4.02
N VAL A 89 -18.54 -7.56 3.60
CA VAL A 89 -17.52 -6.54 3.39
C VAL A 89 -16.87 -6.11 4.71
N SER A 90 -17.64 -5.98 5.79
CA SER A 90 -17.11 -5.71 7.12
C SER A 90 -16.24 -6.86 7.64
N ALA A 91 -16.65 -8.11 7.43
CA ALA A 91 -15.85 -9.28 7.80
C ALA A 91 -14.53 -9.34 7.01
N LEU A 92 -14.56 -9.03 5.72
CA LEU A 92 -13.36 -8.90 4.87
C LEU A 92 -12.42 -7.81 5.42
N ALA A 93 -12.96 -6.64 5.76
CA ALA A 93 -12.18 -5.54 6.32
C ALA A 93 -11.55 -5.90 7.67
N LEU A 94 -12.29 -6.58 8.56
CA LEU A 94 -11.78 -7.02 9.87
C LEU A 94 -10.67 -8.09 9.74
N THR A 95 -10.85 -9.05 8.82
CA THR A 95 -9.82 -10.07 8.55
C THR A 95 -8.55 -9.45 7.96
N THR A 96 -8.74 -8.43 7.10
CA THR A 96 -7.62 -7.64 6.56
C THR A 96 -6.93 -6.86 7.66
N LEU A 97 -7.68 -6.24 8.59
CA LEU A 97 -7.13 -5.51 9.72
C LEU A 97 -6.30 -6.41 10.65
N ASP A 98 -6.76 -7.62 10.96
CA ASP A 98 -5.98 -8.60 11.73
C ASP A 98 -4.66 -8.96 11.02
N SER A 99 -4.74 -9.24 9.71
CA SER A 99 -3.55 -9.55 8.91
C SER A 99 -2.56 -8.38 8.86
N VAL A 100 -3.04 -7.16 8.62
CA VAL A 100 -2.24 -5.93 8.57
C VAL A 100 -1.65 -5.61 9.94
N GLY A 101 -2.40 -5.78 11.03
CA GLY A 101 -1.90 -5.58 12.39
C GLY A 101 -0.75 -6.53 12.73
N ARG A 102 -0.86 -7.80 12.30
CA ARG A 102 0.23 -8.78 12.44
C ARG A 102 1.46 -8.40 11.63
N ILE A 103 1.28 -8.02 10.36
CA ILE A 103 2.37 -7.60 9.49
C ILE A 103 3.04 -6.33 10.03
N GLY A 104 2.26 -5.32 10.42
CA GLY A 104 2.77 -4.07 10.97
C GLY A 104 3.59 -4.30 12.23
N ARG A 105 3.15 -5.20 13.13
CA ARG A 105 3.94 -5.62 14.29
C ARG A 105 5.26 -6.26 13.87
N MET A 106 5.24 -7.18 12.90
CA MET A 106 6.47 -7.85 12.43
C MET A 106 7.44 -6.84 11.82
N CYS A 107 6.97 -5.94 10.95
CA CYS A 107 7.79 -4.87 10.38
C CYS A 107 8.36 -3.95 11.48
N PHE A 108 7.57 -3.60 12.50
CA PHE A 108 8.05 -2.79 13.63
C PHE A 108 9.16 -3.50 14.41
N GLN A 109 8.98 -4.80 14.70
CA GLN A 109 9.99 -5.61 15.37
C GLN A 109 11.27 -5.73 14.55
N GLU A 110 11.16 -5.93 13.24
CA GLU A 110 12.30 -6.02 12.32
C GLU A 110 13.14 -4.73 12.29
N LEU A 111 12.53 -3.55 12.42
CA LEU A 111 13.27 -2.27 12.48
C LEU A 111 14.24 -2.20 13.68
N PHE A 112 13.94 -2.89 14.78
CA PHE A 112 14.72 -2.84 16.01
C PHE A 112 15.45 -4.16 16.34
N THR A 113 15.28 -5.19 15.51
CA THR A 113 15.96 -6.47 15.68
C THR A 113 17.37 -6.36 15.07
N SER A 114 18.37 -6.17 15.92
CA SER A 114 19.79 -6.18 15.53
C SER A 114 20.40 -7.54 15.86
N GLY A 115 20.33 -8.50 14.94
CA GLY A 115 21.05 -9.77 15.08
C GLY A 115 20.50 -10.71 16.16
N LYS A 116 21.39 -11.42 16.87
CA LYS A 116 21.02 -12.48 17.81
C LYS A 116 20.26 -11.92 19.02
N PRO A 117 19.26 -12.63 19.57
CA PRO A 117 18.46 -12.18 20.72
C PRO A 117 19.27 -11.81 21.98
N GLU A 118 20.47 -12.37 22.11
CA GLU A 118 21.36 -12.23 23.26
C GLU A 118 22.10 -10.88 23.30
N GLU A 119 22.26 -10.21 22.15
CA GLU A 119 22.96 -8.90 22.02
C GLU A 119 22.00 -7.71 22.13
N MET A 120 20.70 -7.95 22.30
CA MET A 120 19.70 -6.88 22.29
C MET A 120 19.73 -6.05 23.58
N SER A 121 19.86 -4.73 23.42
CA SER A 121 19.74 -3.75 24.51
C SER A 121 18.37 -3.85 25.20
N GLY A 122 18.28 -3.45 26.48
CA GLY A 122 17.03 -3.47 27.24
C GLY A 122 15.89 -2.68 26.55
N LEU A 123 16.22 -1.59 25.87
CA LEU A 123 15.28 -0.82 25.04
C LEU A 123 14.82 -1.60 23.81
N GLN A 124 15.73 -2.29 23.12
CA GLN A 124 15.38 -3.15 21.98
C GLN A 124 14.48 -4.32 22.39
N LYS A 125 14.68 -4.89 23.58
CA LYS A 125 13.81 -5.95 24.12
C LYS A 125 12.38 -5.45 24.40
N VAL A 126 12.22 -4.21 24.86
CA VAL A 126 10.89 -3.58 25.03
C VAL A 126 10.25 -3.29 23.68
N LEU A 127 10.98 -2.68 22.75
CA LEU A 127 10.46 -2.36 21.41
C LEU A 127 10.12 -3.62 20.60
N THR A 128 10.82 -4.71 20.83
CA THR A 128 10.58 -6.00 20.15
C THR A 128 9.54 -6.86 20.88
N ASN A 129 9.04 -6.45 22.05
CA ASN A 129 8.00 -7.19 22.76
C ASN A 129 6.71 -7.23 21.94
N LYS A 130 6.11 -8.42 21.81
CA LYS A 130 4.86 -8.64 21.04
C LYS A 130 3.76 -7.65 21.41
N TYR A 131 3.53 -7.43 22.71
CA TYR A 131 2.43 -6.58 23.17
C TYR A 131 2.73 -5.10 22.93
N PHE A 132 3.94 -4.64 23.25
CA PHE A 132 4.36 -3.26 23.02
C PHE A 132 4.32 -2.90 21.52
N ALA A 133 4.92 -3.73 20.68
CA ALA A 133 4.92 -3.56 19.22
C ALA A 133 3.51 -3.56 18.64
N THR A 134 2.59 -4.39 19.16
CA THR A 134 1.18 -4.36 18.71
C THR A 134 0.51 -3.04 19.10
N VAL A 135 0.64 -2.62 20.36
CA VAL A 135 -0.01 -1.42 20.89
C VAL A 135 0.49 -0.19 20.15
N ILE A 136 1.81 -0.03 19.99
CA ILE A 136 2.38 1.14 19.33
C ILE A 136 1.93 1.22 17.85
N THR A 137 1.96 0.09 17.12
CA THR A 137 1.54 0.05 15.71
C THR A 137 0.05 0.38 15.55
N LEU A 138 -0.82 -0.21 16.36
CA LEU A 138 -2.26 0.06 16.29
C LEU A 138 -2.63 1.45 16.80
N PHE A 139 -1.92 1.97 17.79
CA PHE A 139 -2.15 3.31 18.35
C PHE A 139 -1.96 4.40 17.29
N PHE A 140 -0.85 4.38 16.55
CA PHE A 140 -0.62 5.34 15.47
C PHE A 140 -1.60 5.15 14.31
N GLY A 141 -1.99 3.90 14.00
CA GLY A 141 -3.05 3.62 13.03
C GLY A 141 -4.39 4.25 13.44
N TYR A 142 -4.77 4.11 14.72
CA TYR A 142 -5.98 4.71 15.27
C TYR A 142 -5.94 6.23 15.25
N LEU A 143 -4.82 6.85 15.64
CA LEU A 143 -4.64 8.31 15.56
C LEU A 143 -4.82 8.82 14.13
N LEU A 144 -4.31 8.11 13.13
CA LEU A 144 -4.54 8.45 11.73
C LEU A 144 -6.02 8.33 11.35
N CYS A 145 -6.75 7.32 11.84
CA CYS A 145 -8.18 7.20 11.59
C CYS A 145 -9.00 8.38 12.12
N LEU A 146 -8.61 8.98 13.26
CA LEU A 146 -9.22 10.21 13.77
C LEU A 146 -9.00 11.41 12.83
N GLY A 147 -7.96 11.34 11.99
CA GLY A 147 -7.66 12.30 10.93
C GLY A 147 -8.74 12.41 9.84
N GLY A 148 -9.63 11.42 9.74
CA GLY A 148 -10.69 11.35 8.75
C GLY A 148 -10.26 10.68 7.44
N TYR A 149 -11.19 9.92 6.84
CA TYR A 149 -10.95 9.09 5.66
C TYR A 149 -10.30 9.85 4.49
N MET A 150 -10.82 11.04 4.16
CA MET A 150 -10.34 11.83 3.01
C MET A 150 -8.93 12.40 3.19
N ASN A 151 -8.46 12.51 4.43
CA ASN A 151 -7.13 13.02 4.76
C ASN A 151 -6.09 11.88 4.79
N VAL A 152 -6.50 10.69 5.23
CA VAL A 152 -5.64 9.50 5.27
C VAL A 152 -5.47 8.86 3.90
N TRP A 153 -6.51 8.89 3.06
CA TRP A 153 -6.52 8.18 1.78
C TRP A 153 -5.37 8.59 0.83
N PRO A 154 -5.07 9.89 0.62
CA PRO A 154 -3.93 10.29 -0.19
C PRO A 154 -2.58 9.83 0.37
N LEU A 155 -2.40 9.85 1.70
CA LEU A 155 -1.20 9.35 2.35
C LEU A 155 -1.01 7.85 2.15
N PHE A 156 -2.09 7.09 2.33
CA PHE A 156 -2.09 5.65 2.09
C PHE A 156 -1.73 5.33 0.64
N GLY A 157 -2.37 6.02 -0.31
CA GLY A 157 -2.07 5.89 -1.73
C GLY A 157 -0.59 6.15 -2.02
N ALA A 158 -0.04 7.26 -1.51
CA ALA A 158 1.37 7.60 -1.70
C ALA A 158 2.32 6.58 -1.07
N ALA A 159 2.10 6.16 0.18
CA ALA A 159 2.91 5.14 0.84
C ALA A 159 2.91 3.81 0.07
N ASN A 160 1.75 3.40 -0.44
CA ASN A 160 1.63 2.20 -1.26
C ASN A 160 2.42 2.30 -2.57
N GLN A 161 2.41 3.47 -3.24
CA GLN A 161 3.19 3.67 -4.46
C GLN A 161 4.70 3.71 -4.21
N LEU A 162 5.16 4.20 -3.06
CA LEU A 162 6.57 4.13 -2.67
C LEU A 162 7.03 2.68 -2.47
N CYS A 163 6.19 1.84 -1.87
CA CYS A 163 6.47 0.41 -1.77
C CYS A 163 6.54 -0.25 -3.16
N ALA A 164 5.67 0.16 -4.09
CA ALA A 164 5.73 -0.31 -5.47
C ALA A 164 7.00 0.16 -6.19
N ALA A 165 7.48 1.38 -5.93
CA ALA A 165 8.74 1.88 -6.49
C ALA A 165 9.94 1.03 -6.05
N LEU A 166 10.00 0.60 -4.79
CA LEU A 166 11.02 -0.34 -4.29
C LEU A 166 11.00 -1.68 -5.03
N VAL A 167 9.81 -2.19 -5.34
CA VAL A 167 9.64 -3.42 -6.13
C VAL A 167 10.19 -3.24 -7.53
N PHE A 168 9.86 -2.13 -8.20
CA PHE A 168 10.41 -1.83 -9.53
C PHE A 168 11.92 -1.74 -9.53
N ILE A 169 12.52 -1.03 -8.58
CA ILE A 169 13.99 -0.92 -8.45
C ILE A 169 14.59 -2.33 -8.26
N SER A 170 14.02 -3.14 -7.38
CA SER A 170 14.50 -4.49 -7.10
C SER A 170 14.43 -5.39 -8.34
N LEU A 171 13.32 -5.34 -9.08
CA LEU A 171 13.15 -6.08 -10.35
C LEU A 171 14.10 -5.57 -11.42
N SER A 172 14.28 -4.26 -11.56
CA SER A 172 15.22 -3.67 -12.51
C SER A 172 16.66 -4.07 -12.22
N VAL A 173 17.08 -4.08 -10.95
CA VAL A 173 18.40 -4.58 -10.53
C VAL A 173 18.53 -6.08 -10.84
N PHE A 174 17.52 -6.89 -10.51
CA PHE A 174 17.51 -8.32 -10.80
C PHE A 174 17.66 -8.62 -12.31
N LEU A 175 16.90 -7.94 -13.16
CA LEU A 175 17.00 -8.11 -14.61
C LEU A 175 18.37 -7.68 -15.12
N LYS A 176 18.93 -6.58 -14.61
CA LYS A 176 20.27 -6.11 -14.97
C LYS A 176 21.35 -7.14 -14.60
N VAL A 177 21.33 -7.65 -13.37
CA VAL A 177 22.32 -8.64 -12.89
C VAL A 177 22.18 -9.98 -13.62
N THR A 178 20.96 -10.38 -14.00
CA THR A 178 20.70 -11.61 -14.78
C THR A 178 20.88 -11.46 -16.29
N GLY A 179 21.24 -10.26 -16.79
CA GLY A 179 21.43 -9.99 -18.21
C GLY A 179 20.13 -10.00 -19.04
N ARG A 180 18.96 -9.90 -18.38
CA ARG A 180 17.64 -9.89 -19.04
C ARG A 180 17.22 -8.47 -19.38
N GLN A 181 16.42 -8.31 -20.44
CA GLN A 181 15.89 -7.01 -20.85
C GLN A 181 14.90 -6.46 -19.81
N GLY A 182 15.12 -5.23 -19.34
CA GLY A 182 14.32 -4.59 -18.30
C GLY A 182 13.74 -3.23 -18.67
N TRP A 183 13.81 -2.83 -19.95
CA TRP A 183 13.44 -1.47 -20.37
C TRP A 183 11.97 -1.13 -20.08
N MET A 184 11.08 -2.12 -20.14
CA MET A 184 9.66 -1.98 -19.85
C MET A 184 9.36 -1.58 -18.39
N LEU A 185 10.32 -1.75 -17.47
CA LEU A 185 10.13 -1.38 -16.06
C LEU A 185 10.49 0.08 -15.78
N TYR A 186 11.39 0.68 -16.55
CA TYR A 186 11.90 2.02 -16.28
C TYR A 186 10.85 3.10 -16.47
N VAL A 187 10.00 2.97 -17.50
CA VAL A 187 8.94 3.95 -17.79
C VAL A 187 7.86 3.95 -16.71
N PRO A 188 7.23 2.81 -16.34
CA PRO A 188 6.28 2.78 -15.23
C PRO A 188 6.88 3.23 -13.90
N MET A 189 8.14 2.87 -13.62
CA MET A 189 8.83 3.29 -12.40
C MET A 189 8.97 4.81 -12.32
N GLY A 190 9.46 5.45 -13.39
CA GLY A 190 9.63 6.91 -13.43
C GLY A 190 8.30 7.65 -13.32
N PHE A 191 7.28 7.18 -14.04
CA PHE A 191 5.94 7.75 -13.98
C PHE A 191 5.34 7.63 -12.57
N MET A 192 5.41 6.45 -11.95
CA MET A 192 4.87 6.23 -10.62
C MET A 192 5.57 7.08 -9.56
N PHE A 193 6.89 7.22 -9.66
CA PHE A 193 7.65 8.10 -8.77
C PHE A 193 7.22 9.57 -8.93
N ALA A 194 7.15 10.07 -10.16
CA ALA A 194 6.73 11.44 -10.44
C ALA A 194 5.31 11.70 -9.94
N ALA A 195 4.35 10.84 -10.26
CA ALA A 195 2.96 10.95 -9.83
C ALA A 195 2.84 10.97 -8.29
N THR A 196 3.60 10.11 -7.60
CA THR A 196 3.61 10.05 -6.13
C THR A 196 4.19 11.32 -5.51
N MET A 197 5.30 11.82 -6.05
CA MET A 197 5.92 13.07 -5.59
C MET A 197 5.00 14.27 -5.82
N SER A 198 4.35 14.35 -6.98
CA SER A 198 3.37 15.40 -7.28
C SER A 198 2.17 15.34 -6.31
N ALA A 199 1.63 14.16 -6.02
CA ALA A 199 0.52 13.99 -5.09
C ALA A 199 0.89 14.41 -3.65
N LEU A 200 2.07 14.02 -3.16
CA LEU A 200 2.56 14.44 -1.85
C LEU A 200 2.81 15.95 -1.78
N ALA A 201 3.39 16.54 -2.83
CA ALA A 201 3.59 17.99 -2.91
C ALA A 201 2.26 18.76 -2.88
N MET A 202 1.26 18.31 -3.64
CA MET A 202 -0.10 18.89 -3.60
C MET A 202 -0.73 18.77 -2.20
N SER A 203 -0.55 17.64 -1.52
CA SER A 203 -1.04 17.45 -0.15
C SER A 203 -0.38 18.43 0.84
N ILE A 204 0.94 18.61 0.76
CA ILE A 204 1.66 19.55 1.63
C ILE A 204 1.24 20.98 1.33
N TYR A 205 1.18 21.36 0.05
CA TYR A 205 0.75 22.69 -0.38
C TYR A 205 -0.66 23.02 0.14
N GLY A 206 -1.60 22.08 0.05
CA GLY A 206 -2.95 22.24 0.60
C GLY A 206 -2.96 22.53 2.10
N ILE A 207 -2.12 21.84 2.88
CA ILE A 207 -2.03 22.04 4.34
C ILE A 207 -1.34 23.36 4.69
N VAL A 208 -0.24 23.68 4.01
CA VAL A 208 0.49 24.95 4.21
C VAL A 208 -0.40 26.14 3.87
N ASN A 209 -1.18 26.07 2.80
CA ASN A 209 -2.15 27.12 2.48
C ASN A 209 -3.19 27.34 3.58
N LYS A 210 -3.67 26.28 4.25
CA LYS A 210 -4.58 26.44 5.39
C LYS A 210 -3.91 27.20 6.54
N LEU A 211 -2.64 26.90 6.83
CA LEU A 211 -1.86 27.59 7.86
C LEU A 211 -1.64 29.07 7.53
N VAL A 212 -1.36 29.40 6.27
CA VAL A 212 -1.11 30.78 5.82
C VAL A 212 -2.40 31.60 5.76
N THR A 213 -3.52 31.00 5.37
CA THR A 213 -4.82 31.70 5.20
C THR A 213 -5.62 31.81 6.50
N GLY A 214 -5.15 31.21 7.60
CA GLY A 214 -5.89 31.17 8.87
C GLY A 214 -7.15 30.30 8.82
N ALA A 215 -7.26 29.41 7.83
CA ALA A 215 -8.34 28.44 7.72
C ALA A 215 -8.29 27.45 8.92
N PRO A 216 -9.40 26.82 9.31
CA PRO A 216 -9.43 25.88 10.43
C PRO A 216 -8.38 24.78 10.23
N PHE A 217 -7.37 24.77 11.11
CA PHE A 217 -6.27 23.81 11.12
C PHE A 217 -6.41 22.91 12.35
N GLY A 218 -6.67 21.63 12.11
CA GLY A 218 -6.66 20.64 13.17
C GLY A 218 -5.25 20.11 13.39
N MET A 219 -4.64 20.37 14.54
CA MET A 219 -3.28 19.89 14.84
C MET A 219 -3.18 18.35 14.77
N LEU A 220 -4.24 17.64 15.19
CA LEU A 220 -4.29 16.17 15.15
C LEU A 220 -4.54 15.62 13.74
N THR A 221 -5.24 16.36 12.87
CA THR A 221 -5.62 15.91 11.52
C THR A 221 -4.60 16.40 10.48
N ASP A 222 -4.52 17.72 10.29
CA ASP A 222 -3.68 18.37 9.29
C ASP A 222 -2.20 18.33 9.70
N GLY A 223 -1.91 18.48 11.00
CA GLY A 223 -0.55 18.40 11.53
C GLY A 223 0.05 17.00 11.40
N LEU A 224 -0.68 15.97 11.81
CA LEU A 224 -0.24 14.57 11.63
C LEU A 224 -0.08 14.22 10.16
N GLN A 225 -1.02 14.65 9.31
CA GLN A 225 -0.93 14.43 7.86
C GLN A 225 0.31 15.07 7.25
N LEU A 226 0.65 16.30 7.66
CA LEU A 226 1.84 17.00 7.20
C LEU A 226 3.12 16.26 7.60
N VAL A 227 3.23 15.83 8.86
CA VAL A 227 4.39 15.07 9.36
C VAL A 227 4.58 13.78 8.56
N VAL A 228 3.51 13.03 8.33
CA VAL A 228 3.58 11.78 7.55
C VAL A 228 3.91 12.07 6.08
N ALA A 229 3.32 13.09 5.47
CA ALA A 229 3.62 13.46 4.08
C ALA A 229 5.10 13.82 3.89
N ILE A 230 5.67 14.61 4.81
CA ILE A 230 7.10 14.96 4.80
C ILE A 230 7.97 13.71 4.96
N ALA A 231 7.64 12.83 5.90
CA ALA A 231 8.36 11.58 6.10
C ALA A 231 8.34 10.71 4.84
N LEU A 232 7.20 10.61 4.14
CA LEU A 232 7.07 9.88 2.89
C LEU A 232 7.90 10.50 1.76
N ILE A 233 7.98 11.83 1.66
CA ILE A 233 8.85 12.51 0.68
C ILE A 233 10.33 12.19 0.95
N ILE A 234 10.77 12.29 2.20
CA ILE A 234 12.15 11.97 2.57
C ILE A 234 12.46 10.52 2.21
N LEU A 235 11.56 9.59 2.54
CA LEU A 235 11.70 8.19 2.20
C LEU A 235 11.75 7.98 0.68
N ALA A 236 10.89 8.66 -0.09
CA ALA A 236 10.90 8.61 -1.55
C ALA A 236 12.25 9.03 -2.13
N LEU A 237 12.82 10.13 -1.65
CA LEU A 237 14.13 10.63 -2.07
C LEU A 237 15.26 9.67 -1.70
N LEU A 238 15.22 9.06 -0.51
CA LEU A 238 16.17 8.03 -0.10
C LEU A 238 16.10 6.80 -1.00
N ILE A 239 14.88 6.34 -1.32
CA ILE A 239 14.65 5.21 -2.23
C ILE A 239 15.17 5.54 -3.64
N ALA A 240 14.88 6.73 -4.15
CA ALA A 240 15.34 7.15 -5.46
C ALA A 240 16.87 7.21 -5.53
N THR A 241 17.51 7.86 -4.56
CA THR A 241 18.97 8.02 -4.54
C THR A 241 19.70 6.69 -4.36
N ASN A 242 19.27 5.85 -3.41
CA ASN A 242 19.86 4.53 -3.20
C ASN A 242 19.55 3.58 -4.36
N GLY A 243 18.32 3.61 -4.88
CA GLY A 243 17.89 2.80 -6.02
C GLY A 243 18.67 3.12 -7.29
N LEU A 244 18.86 4.40 -7.61
CA LEU A 244 19.69 4.86 -8.72
C LEU A 244 21.15 4.45 -8.54
N LYS A 245 21.71 4.62 -7.34
CA LYS A 245 23.10 4.18 -7.04
C LYS A 245 23.25 2.68 -7.26
N THR A 246 22.35 1.86 -6.73
CA THR A 246 22.40 0.39 -6.89
C THR A 246 22.19 -0.01 -8.34
N LEU A 247 21.25 0.61 -9.05
CA LEU A 247 21.00 0.32 -10.46
C LEU A 247 22.20 0.68 -11.32
N CYS A 248 22.82 1.85 -11.12
CA CYS A 248 23.99 2.29 -11.88
C CYS A 248 25.25 1.50 -11.52
N GLY A 249 25.45 1.17 -10.24
CA GLY A 249 26.61 0.42 -9.75
C GLY A 249 26.59 -1.09 -10.06
N SER A 250 25.42 -1.68 -10.29
CA SER A 250 25.31 -3.10 -10.64
C SER A 250 25.87 -3.39 -12.04
N LYS A 251 26.81 -4.34 -12.16
CA LYS A 251 27.33 -4.82 -13.45
C LYS A 251 26.34 -5.76 -14.11
N ALA A 252 26.12 -5.57 -15.43
CA ALA A 252 25.25 -6.44 -16.20
C ALA A 252 25.85 -7.86 -16.26
N GLY A 253 25.04 -8.89 -15.98
CA GLY A 253 25.46 -10.29 -16.08
C GLY A 253 26.40 -10.80 -14.99
N SER A 254 26.59 -10.09 -13.86
CA SER A 254 27.57 -10.47 -12.82
C SER A 254 27.10 -11.56 -11.84
N LYS A 255 26.22 -12.49 -12.24
CA LYS A 255 25.96 -13.68 -11.42
C LYS A 255 27.24 -14.51 -11.36
N ASN A 256 28.06 -14.24 -10.34
CA ASN A 256 29.17 -15.09 -9.94
C ASN A 256 28.64 -16.46 -9.52
N GLU A 257 29.41 -17.49 -9.84
CA GLU A 257 29.20 -18.94 -9.76
C GLU A 257 28.93 -19.51 -8.35
N THR A 258 28.39 -18.74 -7.40
CA THR A 258 28.19 -19.18 -5.99
C THR A 258 26.77 -19.63 -5.66
N ALA A 259 25.89 -19.80 -6.65
CA ALA A 259 24.53 -20.32 -6.43
C ALA A 259 24.42 -21.87 -6.52
N ASN A 260 25.55 -22.58 -6.70
CA ASN A 260 25.64 -24.04 -6.68
C ASN A 260 26.52 -24.54 -5.52
N ALA A 261 26.21 -24.12 -4.28
CA ALA A 261 26.73 -24.73 -3.06
C ALA A 261 25.63 -24.82 -2.01
#